data_AF-A0A7Y1Y735-F1
#
_entry.id   AF-A0A7Y1Y735-F1
#
_cell.length_a   1.000
_cell.length_b   1.000
_cell.length_c   1.000
_cell.angle_alpha   90.00
_cell.angle_beta   90.00
_cell.angle_gamma   90.00
#
_symmetry.space_group_name_H-M   'P 1'
#
loop_
_entity.id
_entity.type
_entity.pdbx_description
1 polymer ?
#
loop_
_entity_poly.entity_id
_entity_poly.type
_entity_poly.pdbx_seq_one_letter_code
_entity_poly.pdbx_strand_id
1 'polypeptide(L)'
;MSADICSACNTSIYETFGAGEDSIPEVDPRTAAFWGLLPGGGHFKVGQAGLGLAVTGLLLSALVFGILMLGGSRRVFGVVLLLFCFIAWAVSIYDVTRFAAGNEDAVLLRPRVITSAMGLLFAAVIVAAVSITGEGTTP
;
A
#
# COMPACT_ATOMS: atom_id res chain seq x y z
N MET A 1 -13.36 -25.83 1.93
CA MET A 1 -13.79 -25.95 3.35
C MET A 1 -13.33 -24.69 4.05
N SER A 2 -14.30 -23.88 4.43
CA SER A 2 -14.17 -22.51 4.93
C SER A 2 -13.60 -22.53 6.36
N ALA A 3 -12.39 -21.99 6.53
CA ALA A 3 -11.71 -21.92 7.83
C ALA A 3 -11.90 -20.56 8.50
N ASP A 4 -12.96 -19.82 8.15
CA ASP A 4 -13.07 -18.39 8.43
C ASP A 4 -14.16 -18.02 9.46
N ILE A 5 -14.90 -18.99 9.99
CA ILE A 5 -16.00 -18.78 10.95
C ILE A 5 -15.66 -19.44 12.29
N CYS A 6 -15.68 -18.65 13.37
CA CYS A 6 -15.53 -19.15 14.74
C CYS A 6 -16.70 -20.07 15.10
N SER A 7 -16.46 -21.35 15.38
CA SER A 7 -17.55 -22.29 15.75
C SER A 7 -18.23 -22.00 17.09
N ALA A 8 -17.58 -21.24 17.98
CA ALA A 8 -18.10 -20.90 19.30
C ALA A 8 -18.92 -19.61 19.31
N CYS A 9 -18.59 -18.68 18.41
CA CYS A 9 -19.09 -17.32 18.41
C CYS A 9 -19.80 -16.91 17.11
N ASN A 10 -19.73 -17.76 16.08
CA ASN A 10 -20.31 -17.59 14.76
C ASN A 10 -19.98 -16.25 14.07
N THR A 11 -18.90 -15.59 14.50
CA THR A 11 -18.37 -14.38 13.87
C THR A 11 -17.23 -14.77 12.94
N SER A 12 -17.11 -14.07 11.82
CA SER A 12 -15.90 -14.19 10.98
C SER A 12 -14.79 -13.31 11.55
N ILE A 13 -13.53 -13.73 11.40
CA ILE A 13 -12.38 -12.89 11.77
C ILE A 13 -12.44 -11.55 11.00
N TYR A 14 -13.01 -11.58 9.79
CA TYR A 14 -13.12 -10.44 8.88
C TYR A 14 -14.21 -9.43 9.27
N GLU A 15 -15.27 -9.83 9.98
CA GLU A 15 -16.27 -8.90 10.54
C GLU A 15 -15.62 -7.90 11.50
N THR A 16 -14.62 -8.34 12.28
CA THR A 16 -13.88 -7.46 13.20
C THR A 16 -13.04 -6.41 12.46
N PHE A 17 -12.71 -6.65 11.18
CA PHE A 17 -12.00 -5.70 10.32
C PHE A 17 -12.92 -4.82 9.46
N GLY A 18 -14.24 -4.84 9.73
CA GLY A 18 -15.22 -4.02 9.00
C GLY A 18 -15.74 -4.67 7.73
N ALA A 19 -15.56 -5.97 7.52
CA ALA A 19 -16.22 -6.72 6.44
C ALA A 19 -17.69 -7.07 6.76
N GLY A 20 -18.39 -6.19 7.47
CA GLY A 20 -19.84 -6.29 7.63
C GLY A 20 -20.51 -5.83 6.34
N GLU A 21 -21.29 -6.70 5.73
CA GLU A 21 -21.98 -6.54 4.43
C GLU A 21 -22.92 -5.32 4.35
N ASP A 22 -23.15 -4.62 5.46
CA ASP A 22 -24.24 -3.65 5.61
C ASP A 22 -23.87 -2.17 5.39
N SER A 23 -22.64 -1.82 5.01
CA SER A 23 -22.32 -0.39 4.76
C SER A 23 -21.09 -0.11 3.90
N ILE A 24 -20.91 -0.78 2.75
CA ILE A 24 -19.99 -0.22 1.74
C ILE A 24 -20.59 1.14 1.35
N PRO A 25 -19.94 2.27 1.68
CA PRO A 25 -20.51 3.56 1.39
C PRO A 25 -20.57 3.71 -0.13
N GLU A 26 -21.74 4.02 -0.68
CA GLU A 26 -21.85 4.36 -2.10
C GLU A 26 -21.16 5.71 -2.30
N VAL A 27 -19.88 5.67 -2.72
CA VAL A 27 -19.06 6.86 -2.93
C VAL A 27 -18.96 7.13 -4.43
N ASP A 28 -19.33 8.34 -4.84
CA ASP A 28 -19.12 8.79 -6.20
C ASP A 28 -17.62 8.70 -6.60
N PRO A 29 -17.27 8.16 -7.78
CA PRO A 29 -15.88 7.99 -8.21
C PRO A 29 -15.04 9.27 -8.17
N ARG A 30 -15.64 10.46 -8.39
CA ARG A 30 -14.88 11.73 -8.31
C ARG A 30 -14.52 12.07 -6.87
N THR A 31 -15.42 11.80 -5.94
CA THR A 31 -15.15 11.95 -4.50
C THR A 31 -14.05 10.98 -4.08
N ALA A 32 -14.12 9.73 -4.54
CA ALA A 32 -13.12 8.72 -4.26
C ALA A 32 -11.73 9.12 -4.81
N ALA A 33 -11.66 9.66 -6.04
CA ALA A 33 -10.44 10.21 -6.63
C ALA A 33 -9.85 11.38 -5.82
N PHE A 34 -10.71 12.32 -5.39
CA PHE A 34 -10.29 13.47 -4.60
C PHE A 34 -9.69 13.05 -3.26
N TRP A 35 -10.33 12.09 -2.56
CA TRP A 35 -9.78 11.53 -1.33
C TRP A 35 -8.52 10.68 -1.58
N GLY A 36 -8.35 10.13 -2.77
CA GLY A 36 -7.12 9.45 -3.21
C GLY A 36 -5.90 10.36 -3.35
N LEU A 37 -6.08 11.68 -3.43
CA LEU A 37 -4.96 12.63 -3.40
C LEU A 37 -4.20 12.57 -2.07
N LEU A 38 -4.88 12.16 -0.99
CA LEU A 38 -4.19 11.80 0.25
C LEU A 38 -3.72 10.34 0.16
N PRO A 39 -2.44 10.04 0.47
CA PRO A 39 -1.92 8.68 0.47
C PRO A 39 -2.82 7.72 1.27
N GLY A 40 -3.48 6.79 0.58
CA GLY A 40 -4.43 5.83 1.16
C GLY A 40 -5.81 6.41 1.55
N GLY A 41 -6.02 7.73 1.47
CA GLY A 41 -7.27 8.41 1.86
C GLY A 41 -8.50 7.92 1.10
N GLY A 42 -8.34 7.63 -0.19
CA GLY A 42 -9.39 7.07 -1.04
C GLY A 42 -9.90 5.72 -0.53
N HIS A 43 -9.00 4.84 -0.06
CA HIS A 43 -9.37 3.53 0.47
C HIS A 43 -10.12 3.62 1.81
N PHE A 44 -9.75 4.56 2.69
CA PHE A 44 -10.53 4.83 3.90
C PHE A 44 -11.95 5.29 3.57
N LYS A 45 -12.09 6.11 2.53
CA LYS A 45 -13.39 6.68 2.16
C LYS A 45 -14.36 5.62 1.62
N VAL A 46 -13.86 4.60 0.93
CA VAL A 46 -14.66 3.49 0.39
C VAL A 46 -14.81 2.31 1.39
N GLY A 47 -14.49 2.51 2.67
CA GLY A 47 -14.65 1.49 3.71
C GLY A 47 -13.51 0.47 3.81
N GLN A 48 -12.47 0.59 3.00
CA GLN A 48 -11.31 -0.32 3.01
C GLN A 48 -10.18 0.20 3.92
N ALA A 49 -10.47 0.41 5.21
CA ALA A 49 -9.52 1.02 6.15
C ALA A 49 -8.20 0.22 6.28
N GLY A 50 -8.25 -1.11 6.31
CA GLY A 50 -7.05 -1.95 6.38
C GLY A 50 -6.15 -1.81 5.14
N LEU A 51 -6.77 -1.76 3.95
CA LEU A 51 -6.04 -1.53 2.69
C LEU A 51 -5.47 -0.10 2.64
N GLY A 52 -6.25 0.88 3.09
CA GLY A 52 -5.83 2.27 3.24
C GLY A 52 -4.58 2.40 4.10
N LEU A 53 -4.57 1.80 5.29
CA LEU A 53 -3.39 1.78 6.17
C LEU A 53 -2.17 1.14 5.50
N ALA A 54 -2.35 0.01 4.82
CA ALA A 54 -1.26 -0.69 4.16
C ALA A 54 -0.66 0.14 3.00
N VAL A 55 -1.50 0.76 2.18
CA VAL A 55 -1.08 1.66 1.10
C VAL A 55 -0.41 2.91 1.68
N THR A 56 -0.97 3.55 2.69
CA THR A 56 -0.36 4.70 3.36
C THR A 56 1.01 4.33 3.91
N GLY A 57 1.14 3.18 4.58
CA GLY A 57 2.43 2.68 5.08
C GLY A 57 3.44 2.44 3.96
N LEU A 58 3.01 1.90 2.82
CA LEU A 58 3.84 1.74 1.62
C LEU A 58 4.36 3.04 1.05
N LEU A 59 3.47 4.00 0.85
CA LEU A 59 3.83 5.29 0.30
C LEU A 59 4.73 6.07 1.25
N LEU A 60 4.41 6.10 2.55
CA LEU A 60 5.21 6.80 3.55
C LEU A 60 6.61 6.19 3.71
N SER A 61 6.71 4.85 3.79
CA SER A 61 8.02 4.19 3.88
C SER A 61 8.86 4.42 2.61
N ALA A 62 8.29 4.26 1.42
CA ALA A 62 8.97 4.51 0.16
C ALA A 62 9.45 5.97 0.05
N LEU A 63 8.60 6.93 0.43
CA LEU A 63 8.93 8.35 0.43
C LEU A 63 10.06 8.67 1.41
N VAL A 64 9.95 8.23 2.66
CA VAL A 64 10.95 8.50 3.70
C VAL A 64 12.30 7.89 3.33
N PHE A 65 12.34 6.60 2.99
CA PHE A 65 13.60 5.96 2.59
C PHE A 65 14.16 6.55 1.30
N GLY A 66 13.30 6.89 0.34
CA GLY A 66 13.70 7.55 -0.90
C GLY A 66 14.39 8.89 -0.67
N ILE A 67 13.80 9.75 0.18
CA ILE A 67 14.38 11.06 0.54
C ILE A 67 15.70 10.89 1.30
N LEU A 68 15.75 9.98 2.29
CA LEU A 68 16.98 9.72 3.06
C LEU A 68 18.12 9.24 2.16
N MET A 69 17.84 8.37 1.18
CA MET A 69 18.85 7.88 0.24
C MET A 69 19.29 8.91 -0.79
N LEU A 70 18.42 9.83 -1.20
CA LEU A 70 18.79 10.97 -2.05
C LEU A 70 19.80 11.90 -1.37
N GLY A 71 19.67 12.10 -0.06
CA GLY A 71 20.61 12.91 0.72
C GLY A 71 21.99 12.28 0.92
N GLY A 72 22.12 10.96 0.71
CA GLY A 72 23.37 10.22 0.88
C GLY A 72 24.07 9.85 -0.44
N SER A 73 25.02 8.91 -0.38
CA SER A 73 25.76 8.39 -1.54
C SER A 73 24.93 7.48 -2.46
N ARG A 74 23.67 7.18 -2.11
CA ARG A 74 22.83 6.17 -2.78
C ARG A 74 21.67 6.78 -3.55
N ARG A 75 21.97 7.85 -4.27
CA ARG A 75 20.97 8.62 -5.02
C ARG A 75 20.16 7.75 -5.98
N VAL A 76 20.78 6.75 -6.60
CA VAL A 76 20.10 5.83 -7.52
C VAL A 76 18.96 5.08 -6.82
N PHE A 77 19.21 4.47 -5.65
CA PHE A 77 18.17 3.80 -4.87
C PHE A 77 17.09 4.79 -4.39
N GLY A 78 17.50 5.99 -3.99
CA GLY A 78 16.57 7.06 -3.62
C GLY A 78 15.61 7.43 -4.75
N VAL A 79 16.14 7.67 -5.96
CA VAL A 79 15.34 7.97 -7.15
C VAL A 79 14.38 6.83 -7.48
N VAL A 80 14.85 5.58 -7.46
CA VAL A 80 14.01 4.40 -7.75
C VAL A 80 12.86 4.28 -6.75
N LEU A 81 13.13 4.44 -5.45
CA LEU A 81 12.10 4.38 -4.41
C LEU A 81 11.06 5.50 -4.55
N LEU A 82 11.49 6.71 -4.93
CA LEU A 82 10.57 7.82 -5.14
C LEU A 82 9.71 7.61 -6.39
N LEU A 83 10.30 7.15 -7.51
CA LEU A 83 9.53 6.78 -8.70
C LEU A 83 8.50 5.69 -8.38
N PHE A 84 8.93 4.66 -7.65
CA PHE A 84 8.04 3.61 -7.16
C PHE A 84 6.91 4.19 -6.29
N CYS A 85 7.22 5.11 -5.37
CA CYS A 85 6.22 5.79 -4.53
C CYS A 85 5.18 6.54 -5.38
N PHE A 86 5.61 7.30 -6.38
CA PHE A 86 4.70 8.03 -7.26
C PHE A 86 3.82 7.09 -8.10
N ILE A 87 4.39 6.03 -8.65
CA ILE A 87 3.64 5.02 -9.42
C ILE A 87 2.62 4.32 -8.52
N ALA A 88 3.04 3.85 -7.35
CA ALA A 88 2.14 3.19 -6.39
C ALA A 88 1.00 4.12 -5.94
N TRP A 89 1.28 5.42 -5.76
CA TRP A 89 0.25 6.41 -5.42
C TRP A 89 -0.76 6.61 -6.56
N ALA A 90 -0.30 6.75 -7.80
CA ALA A 90 -1.17 6.85 -8.97
C ALA A 90 -2.04 5.61 -9.16
N VAL A 91 -1.47 4.41 -8.98
CA VAL A 91 -2.20 3.14 -9.03
C VAL A 91 -3.24 3.07 -7.91
N SER A 92 -2.94 3.55 -6.70
CA SER A 92 -3.92 3.60 -5.60
C SER A 92 -5.10 4.51 -5.92
N ILE A 93 -4.87 5.68 -6.51
CA ILE A 93 -5.97 6.55 -6.96
C ILE A 93 -6.82 5.83 -7.99
N TYR A 94 -6.19 5.21 -9.00
CA TYR A 94 -6.88 4.47 -10.04
C TYR A 94 -7.74 3.35 -9.46
N ASP A 95 -7.21 2.54 -8.56
CA ASP A 95 -7.93 1.43 -7.94
C ASP A 95 -9.13 1.89 -7.12
N VAL A 96 -8.97 2.96 -6.33
CA VAL A 96 -10.09 3.53 -5.57
C VAL A 96 -11.21 4.00 -6.51
N THR A 97 -10.87 4.60 -7.65
CA THR A 97 -11.90 5.01 -8.63
C THR A 97 -12.60 3.84 -9.29
N ARG A 98 -11.90 2.73 -9.54
CA ARG A 98 -12.48 1.50 -10.09
C ARG A 98 -13.37 0.80 -9.08
N PHE A 99 -12.93 0.74 -7.82
CA PHE A 99 -13.70 0.19 -6.72
C PHE A 99 -14.99 1.00 -6.49
N ALA A 100 -14.90 2.33 -6.45
CA ALA A 100 -16.06 3.22 -6.35
C ALA A 100 -17.03 3.11 -7.54
N ALA A 101 -16.53 2.74 -8.73
CA ALA A 101 -17.36 2.47 -9.90
C ALA A 101 -17.95 1.05 -9.96
N GLY A 102 -17.79 0.24 -8.90
CA GLY A 102 -18.28 -1.14 -8.83
C GLY A 102 -17.49 -2.14 -9.69
N ASN A 103 -16.32 -1.76 -10.21
CA ASN A 103 -15.48 -2.62 -11.06
C ASN A 103 -14.37 -3.28 -10.24
N GLU A 104 -14.74 -4.15 -9.30
CA GLU A 104 -13.78 -4.80 -8.38
C GLU A 104 -12.76 -5.69 -9.09
N ASP A 105 -13.11 -6.26 -10.24
CA ASP A 105 -12.21 -7.08 -11.05
C ASP A 105 -11.02 -6.29 -11.62
N ALA A 106 -11.16 -4.97 -11.77
CA ALA A 106 -10.13 -4.09 -12.31
C ALA A 106 -9.17 -3.53 -11.25
N VAL A 107 -9.32 -3.90 -9.97
CA VAL A 107 -8.48 -3.44 -8.86
C VAL A 107 -7.16 -4.22 -8.83
N LEU A 108 -6.05 -3.48 -8.90
CA LEU A 108 -4.69 -4.02 -9.02
C LEU A 108 -4.02 -4.27 -7.66
N LEU A 109 -4.23 -3.40 -6.68
CA LEU A 109 -3.72 -3.42 -5.30
C LEU A 109 -4.52 -4.40 -4.45
N ARG A 110 -4.52 -5.66 -4.87
CA ARG A 110 -4.97 -6.75 -4.00
C ARG A 110 -3.99 -6.91 -2.82
N PRO A 111 -4.44 -7.40 -1.66
CA PRO A 111 -3.57 -7.59 -0.49
C PRO A 111 -2.25 -8.30 -0.81
N ARG A 112 -2.29 -9.31 -1.69
CA ARG A 112 -1.10 -10.01 -2.18
C ARG A 112 -0.09 -9.08 -2.86
N VAL A 113 -0.55 -8.19 -3.74
CA VAL A 113 0.30 -7.23 -4.47
C VAL A 113 0.94 -6.25 -3.50
N ILE A 114 0.19 -5.74 -2.52
CA ILE A 114 0.72 -4.84 -1.49
C ILE A 114 1.78 -5.55 -0.64
N THR A 115 1.53 -6.79 -0.21
CA THR A 115 2.53 -7.56 0.57
C THR A 115 3.80 -7.83 -0.25
N SER A 116 3.67 -8.13 -1.55
CA SER A 116 4.83 -8.29 -2.44
C SER A 116 5.59 -6.99 -2.64
N ALA A 117 4.87 -5.88 -2.83
CA ALA A 117 5.44 -4.54 -2.96
C ALA A 117 6.21 -4.12 -1.69
N MET A 118 5.63 -4.40 -0.51
CA MET A 118 6.30 -4.25 0.78
C MET A 118 7.59 -5.04 0.87
N GLY A 119 7.53 -6.35 0.54
CA GLY A 119 8.71 -7.22 0.56
C GLY A 119 9.82 -6.69 -0.34
N LEU A 120 9.48 -6.22 -1.54
CA LEU A 120 10.43 -5.64 -2.49
C LEU A 120 11.03 -4.33 -1.99
N LEU A 121 10.23 -3.46 -1.35
CA LEU A 121 10.71 -2.24 -0.71
C LEU A 121 11.73 -2.57 0.40
N PHE A 122 11.39 -3.49 1.30
CA PHE A 122 12.31 -3.90 2.36
C PHE A 122 13.59 -4.54 1.80
N ALA A 123 13.47 -5.40 0.80
CA ALA A 123 14.63 -5.99 0.14
C ALA A 123 15.53 -4.91 -0.48
N ALA A 124 14.96 -3.91 -1.16
CA ALA A 124 15.71 -2.80 -1.73
C ALA A 124 16.42 -1.98 -0.64
N VAL A 125 15.76 -1.73 0.49
CA VAL A 125 16.35 -1.02 1.64
C VAL A 125 17.49 -1.83 2.27
N ILE A 126 17.33 -3.15 2.40
CA ILE A 126 18.37 -4.04 2.94
C ILE A 126 19.57 -4.10 1.99
N VAL A 127 19.35 -4.31 0.69
CA VAL A 127 20.41 -4.32 -0.33
C VAL A 127 21.15 -2.99 -0.32
N ALA A 128 20.41 -1.89 -0.30
CA ALA A 128 20.99 -0.58 -0.14
C ALA A 128 21.85 -0.59 1.13
N ALA A 129 21.30 -0.89 2.31
CA ALA A 129 22.02 -0.91 3.59
C ALA A 129 23.33 -1.70 3.54
N VAL A 130 23.33 -2.94 3.06
CA VAL A 130 24.51 -3.83 2.99
C VAL A 130 25.59 -3.27 2.06
N SER A 131 25.25 -2.50 1.03
CA SER A 131 26.25 -1.85 0.19
C SER A 131 27.09 -0.79 0.92
N ILE A 132 26.77 -0.38 2.17
CA ILE A 132 27.61 0.53 3.00
C ILE A 132 28.85 -0.24 3.45
N THR A 133 28.67 -1.50 3.82
CA THR A 133 29.71 -2.30 4.48
C THR A 133 30.79 -2.80 3.52
N GLY A 134 30.54 -2.76 2.20
CA GLY A 134 31.51 -3.23 1.18
C GLY A 134 32.60 -2.20 0.82
N GLU A 135 32.37 -0.91 1.03
CA GLU A 135 33.33 0.15 0.63
C GLU A 135 34.43 0.41 1.67
N GLY A 136 34.38 -0.24 2.85
CA GLY A 136 35.32 -0.02 3.96
C GLY A 136 36.53 -0.97 4.02
N THR A 137 36.71 -1.84 3.04
CA THR A 137 37.78 -2.86 3.02
C THR A 137 38.66 -2.73 1.79
N THR A 138 39.47 -1.68 1.74
CA THR A 138 40.73 -1.67 0.99
C THR A 138 41.84 -1.16 1.91
N PRO A 139 42.89 -1.96 2.17
CA PRO A 139 44.03 -1.57 3.00
C PRO A 139 44.89 -0.49 2.34
#